data_AF-A0A9X8BZ77-F1
#
_entry.id   AF-A0A9X8BZ77-F1
#
_cell.length_a   1.000
_cell.length_b   1.000
_cell.length_c   1.000
_cell.angle_alpha   90.00
_cell.angle_beta   90.00
_cell.angle_gamma   90.00
#
_symmetry.space_group_name_H-M   'P 1'
#
loop_
_entity.id
_entity.type
_entity.pdbx_description
1 polymer ?
#
loop_
_entity_poly.entity_id
_entity_poly.type
_entity_poly.pdbx_seq_one_letter_code
_entity_poly.pdbx_strand_id
1 'polypeptide(L)'
;MKYVNLDEQFHSFLTWDKMFDSEEELVKLAKKVDIKKYRARSCAFASKLVSIQVVLQKRKELTEKEMKELQNIAGEIYKYSNIEGVSY
;
A
#
# COMPACT_ATOMS: atom_id res chain seq x y z
N MET A 1 -1.31 12.11 1.18
CA MET A 1 -0.09 11.30 1.40
C MET A 1 0.90 12.19 2.11
N LYS A 2 1.33 11.77 3.30
CA LYS A 2 2.32 12.52 4.09
C LYS A 2 3.71 12.12 3.62
N TYR A 3 4.60 13.09 3.46
CA TYR A 3 6.01 12.81 3.19
C TYR A 3 6.64 12.22 4.45
N VAL A 4 6.81 10.90 4.45
CA VAL A 4 7.50 10.15 5.50
C VAL A 4 8.89 9.80 4.99
N ASN A 5 9.90 10.11 5.81
CA ASN A 5 11.28 9.77 5.51
C ASN A 5 11.43 8.24 5.54
N LEU A 6 11.85 7.65 4.42
CA LEU A 6 11.95 6.19 4.27
C LEU A 6 12.95 5.57 5.27
N ASP A 7 13.96 6.35 5.70
CA ASP A 7 14.94 5.95 6.70
C ASP A 7 14.30 5.80 8.09
N GLU A 8 13.40 6.71 8.47
CA GLU A 8 12.58 6.58 9.67
C GLU A 8 11.61 5.41 9.58
N GLN A 9 11.16 5.02 8.38
CA GLN A 9 10.28 3.87 8.15
C GLN A 9 10.95 2.53 8.42
N PHE A 10 12.28 2.45 8.27
CA PHE A 10 13.06 1.26 8.62
C PHE A 10 13.36 1.17 10.12
N HIS A 11 13.50 2.31 10.80
CA HIS A 11 13.90 2.35 12.21
C HIS A 11 12.74 2.56 13.20
N SER A 12 11.62 3.06 12.73
CA SER A 12 10.46 3.38 13.56
C SER A 12 9.26 2.55 13.11
N PHE A 13 8.45 2.09 14.06
CA PHE A 13 7.16 1.42 13.82
C PHE A 13 6.16 2.40 13.19
N LEU A 14 6.39 2.77 11.93
CA LEU A 14 5.56 3.69 11.19
C LEU A 14 4.25 2.98 10.84
N THR A 15 3.17 3.43 11.47
CA THR A 15 1.81 2.98 11.20
C THR A 15 1.30 3.65 9.93
N TRP A 16 0.37 3.00 9.24
CA TRP A 16 -0.21 3.50 7.99
C TRP A 16 -0.82 4.92 8.12
N ASP A 17 -1.38 5.25 9.29
CA ASP A 17 -1.95 6.57 9.63
C ASP A 17 -0.95 7.74 9.52
N LYS A 18 0.34 7.44 9.69
CA LYS A 18 1.41 8.43 9.50
C LYS A 18 1.82 8.61 8.04
N MET A 19 1.52 7.64 7.18
CA MET A 19 1.90 7.66 5.75
C MET A 19 0.75 8.15 4.86
N PHE A 20 -0.48 7.81 5.21
CA PHE A 20 -1.69 8.10 4.44
C PHE A 20 -2.61 8.97 5.29
N ASP A 21 -3.25 9.96 4.67
CA ASP A 21 -4.20 10.84 5.35
C ASP A 21 -5.54 10.14 5.62
N SER A 22 -5.85 9.07 4.89
CA SER A 22 -7.09 8.32 5.03
C SER A 22 -6.97 6.91 4.47
N GLU A 23 -7.82 6.01 4.94
CA GLU A 23 -7.96 4.64 4.42
C GLU A 23 -8.26 4.61 2.92
N GLU A 24 -9.10 5.55 2.45
CA GLU A 24 -9.42 5.70 1.04
C GLU A 24 -8.20 5.98 0.17
N GLU A 25 -7.24 6.75 0.68
CA GLU A 25 -6.01 7.08 -0.05
C GLU A 25 -5.14 5.84 -0.21
N LEU A 26 -4.99 5.06 0.86
CA LEU A 26 -4.30 3.77 0.84
C LEU A 26 -4.96 2.81 -0.18
N VAL A 27 -6.29 2.73 -0.20
CA VAL A 27 -7.04 1.91 -1.16
C VAL A 27 -6.84 2.40 -2.60
N LYS A 28 -6.88 3.72 -2.84
CA LYS A 28 -6.65 4.31 -4.17
C LYS A 28 -5.25 3.98 -4.68
N LEU A 29 -4.24 4.07 -3.84
CA LEU A 29 -2.87 3.69 -4.20
C LEU A 29 -2.74 2.20 -4.43
N ALA A 30 -3.30 1.37 -3.56
CA ALA A 30 -3.32 -0.08 -3.75
C ALA A 30 -3.91 -0.48 -5.10
N LYS A 31 -4.96 0.21 -5.59
CA LYS A 31 -5.53 0.01 -6.93
C LYS A 31 -4.61 0.46 -8.07
N LYS A 32 -3.80 1.50 -7.85
CA LYS A 32 -2.86 2.05 -8.85
C LYS A 32 -1.55 1.26 -8.94
N VAL A 33 -1.20 0.48 -7.93
CA VAL A 33 0.01 -0.35 -7.95
C VAL A 33 -0.07 -1.34 -9.11
N ASP A 34 0.92 -1.28 -9.99
CA ASP A 34 1.11 -2.30 -11.02
C ASP A 34 1.71 -3.56 -10.37
N ILE A 35 0.89 -4.61 -10.24
CA ILE A 35 1.30 -5.87 -9.61
C ILE A 35 2.47 -6.52 -10.33
N LYS A 36 2.57 -6.40 -11.66
CA LYS A 36 3.65 -7.06 -12.41
C LYS A 36 4.99 -6.45 -12.02
N LYS A 37 5.05 -5.11 -11.95
CA LYS A 37 6.22 -4.38 -11.48
C LYS A 37 6.48 -4.58 -9.98
N TYR A 38 5.43 -4.56 -9.17
CA TYR A 38 5.51 -4.79 -7.72
C TYR A 38 6.10 -6.18 -7.40
N ARG A 39 5.67 -7.22 -8.14
CA ARG A 39 6.21 -8.58 -8.02
C ARG A 39 7.64 -8.69 -8.55
N ALA A 40 7.97 -7.99 -9.64
CA ALA A 40 9.33 -7.94 -10.19
C ALA A 40 10.34 -7.30 -9.23
N ARG A 41 9.90 -6.43 -8.32
CA ARG A 41 10.72 -5.80 -7.28
C ARG A 41 10.90 -6.66 -6.03
N SER A 42 10.45 -7.91 -6.04
CA SER A 42 10.50 -8.84 -4.88
C SER A 42 9.82 -8.30 -3.62
N CYS A 43 8.79 -7.47 -3.75
CA CYS A 43 7.97 -7.08 -2.61
C CYS A 43 7.28 -8.33 -2.02
N ALA A 44 7.59 -8.64 -0.77
CA ALA A 44 7.24 -9.90 -0.12
C ALA A 44 5.72 -10.10 -0.02
N PHE A 45 4.95 -9.01 -0.05
CA PHE A 45 3.49 -9.04 0.12
C PHE A 45 2.72 -8.90 -1.19
N ALA A 46 3.35 -9.13 -2.36
CA ALA A 46 2.69 -9.03 -3.67
C ALA A 46 1.41 -9.87 -3.76
N SER A 47 1.43 -11.10 -3.23
CA SER A 47 0.25 -11.97 -3.24
C SER A 47 -0.93 -11.41 -2.43
N LYS A 48 -0.67 -10.72 -1.31
CA LYS A 48 -1.72 -10.08 -0.50
C LYS A 48 -2.33 -8.90 -1.25
N LEU A 49 -1.48 -8.08 -1.87
CA LEU A 49 -1.93 -6.93 -2.65
C LEU A 49 -2.79 -7.37 -3.85
N VAL A 50 -2.43 -8.46 -4.52
CA VAL A 50 -3.27 -9.06 -5.58
C VAL A 50 -4.63 -9.48 -5.05
N SER A 51 -4.69 -10.20 -3.93
CA SER A 51 -5.97 -10.61 -3.34
C SER A 51 -6.85 -9.40 -3.02
N ILE A 52 -6.26 -8.34 -2.43
CA ILE A 52 -6.98 -7.10 -2.12
C ILE A 52 -7.47 -6.42 -3.41
N GLN A 53 -6.64 -6.32 -4.45
CA GLN A 53 -7.06 -5.73 -5.73
C GLN A 53 -8.21 -6.51 -6.38
N VAL A 54 -8.17 -7.84 -6.34
CA VAL A 54 -9.25 -8.70 -6.85
C VAL A 54 -10.54 -8.45 -6.06
N VAL A 55 -10.45 -8.33 -4.74
CA VAL A 55 -11.60 -7.97 -3.89
C VAL A 55 -12.12 -6.59 -4.27
N LEU A 56 -11.24 -5.59 -4.39
CA LEU A 56 -11.59 -4.21 -4.76
C LEU A 56 -12.18 -4.06 -6.17
N GLN A 57 -11.90 -5.01 -7.08
CA GLN A 57 -12.53 -5.09 -8.39
C GLN A 57 -13.93 -5.71 -8.31
N LYS A 58 -14.13 -6.70 -7.44
CA LYS A 58 -15.42 -7.39 -7.25
C LYS A 58 -16.37 -6.63 -6.31
N ARG A 59 -15.82 -5.95 -5.31
CA ARG A 59 -16.51 -5.24 -4.23
C ARG A 59 -15.93 -3.84 -4.14
N LYS A 60 -16.79 -2.83 -3.99
CA LYS A 60 -16.34 -1.43 -3.84
C LYS A 60 -15.61 -1.18 -2.53
N GLU A 61 -15.88 -2.01 -1.51
CA GLU A 61 -15.43 -1.81 -0.13
C GLU A 61 -14.72 -3.06 0.39
N LEU A 62 -13.73 -2.84 1.26
CA LEU A 62 -13.01 -3.89 1.97
C LEU A 62 -13.67 -4.12 3.32
N THR A 63 -13.69 -5.38 3.77
CA THR A 63 -14.04 -5.70 5.15
C THR A 63 -12.97 -5.20 6.12
N GLU A 64 -13.30 -5.04 7.40
CA GLU A 64 -12.31 -4.63 8.43
C GLU A 64 -11.06 -5.50 8.44
N LYS A 65 -11.21 -6.81 8.19
CA LYS A 65 -10.08 -7.74 8.13
C LYS A 65 -9.19 -7.46 6.93
N GLU A 66 -9.78 -7.29 5.74
CA GLU A 66 -9.04 -6.97 4.52
C GLU A 66 -8.40 -5.59 4.61
N MET A 67 -9.06 -4.63 5.26
CA MET A 67 -8.52 -3.31 5.52
C MET A 67 -7.30 -3.37 6.45
N LYS A 68 -7.37 -4.15 7.54
CA LYS A 68 -6.19 -4.41 8.40
C LYS A 68 -5.05 -5.09 7.65
N GLU A 69 -5.35 -5.99 6.74
CA GLU A 69 -4.31 -6.58 5.88
C GLU A 69 -3.69 -5.54 4.96
N LEU A 70 -4.48 -4.64 4.39
CA LEU A 70 -4.00 -3.54 3.57
C LEU A 70 -3.11 -2.58 4.36
N GLN A 71 -3.53 -2.23 5.57
CA GLN A 71 -2.79 -1.39 6.52
C GLN A 71 -1.44 -2.01 6.90
N ASN A 72 -1.38 -3.34 7.09
CA ASN A 72 -0.13 -4.05 7.36
C ASN A 72 0.87 -3.98 6.21
N ILE A 73 0.40 -3.92 4.97
CA ILE A 73 1.25 -3.82 3.78
C ILE A 73 1.40 -2.38 3.27
N ALA A 74 0.80 -1.40 3.97
CA ALA A 74 0.80 0.00 3.59
C ALA A 74 2.22 0.59 3.47
N GLY A 75 3.14 0.13 4.32
CA GLY A 75 4.55 0.51 4.26
C GLY A 75 5.21 0.11 2.93
N GLU A 76 4.96 -1.10 2.43
CA GLU A 76 5.49 -1.51 1.12
C GLU A 76 4.83 -0.76 -0.03
N ILE A 77 3.52 -0.51 0.05
CA ILE A 77 2.80 0.27 -0.97
C ILE A 77 3.35 1.70 -1.03
N TYR A 78 3.58 2.32 0.12
CA TYR A 78 4.17 3.65 0.24
C TYR A 78 5.59 3.68 -0.34
N LYS A 79 6.42 2.71 0.02
CA LYS A 79 7.78 2.54 -0.50
C LYS A 79 7.78 2.37 -2.01
N TYR A 80 6.95 1.49 -2.54
CA TYR A 80 6.82 1.28 -3.99
C TYR A 80 6.39 2.57 -4.70
N SER A 81 5.42 3.30 -4.15
CA SER A 81 4.89 4.53 -4.76
C SER A 81 5.91 5.67 -4.75
N ASN A 82 6.72 5.78 -3.69
CA ASN A 82 7.85 6.72 -3.64
C ASN A 82 8.97 6.33 -4.62
N ILE A 83 9.28 5.03 -4.75
CA ILE A 83 10.34 4.55 -5.64
C ILE A 83 9.97 4.68 -7.13
N GLU A 84 8.73 4.38 -7.50
CA GLU A 84 8.26 4.56 -8.89
C GLU A 84 8.11 6.04 -9.25
N GLY A 85 8.35 6.98 -8.32
CA GLY A 85 8.18 8.39 -8.55
C GLY A 85 6.79 8.69 -9.10
N VAL A 86 5.76 8.05 -8.51
CA VAL A 86 4.35 8.35 -8.82
C VAL A 86 4.09 9.78 -8.31
N SER A 87 4.60 10.72 -9.08
CA SER A 87 4.43 12.14 -8.92
C SER A 87 2.96 12.42 -9.21
N TYR A 88 2.31 13.03 -8.22
CA TYR A 88 0.95 13.55 -8.35
C TYR A 88 0.96 14.81 -9.21
#